data_AF-A0A1Q4BU45-F1
#
_entry.id   AF-A0A1Q4BU45-F1
#
_cell.length_a   1.000
_cell.length_b   1.000
_cell.length_c   1.000
_cell.angle_alpha   90.00
_cell.angle_beta   90.00
_cell.angle_gamma   90.00
#
_symmetry.space_group_name_H-M   'P 1'
#
loop_
_entity.id
_entity.type
_entity.pdbx_description
1 polymer ?
#
loop_
_entity_poly.entity_id
_entity_poly.type
_entity_poly.pdbx_seq_one_letter_code
_entity_poly.pdbx_strand_id
1 'polypeptide(L)'
;MMSHWRLSTFSGVLLACYFIPVWAIAAFGIVMAPVHGLFERPNVAVAMFISDYLHAAPLVTIRFAWLLAFSKLTVVAFFALFAVMVVRASARKTRNCDEPLAIGLSLASIVSFISMVCAAQVNEQAALQLHATELLLLLGTSVLMLVEQPKPEAAQPRAPAIVATAPILAPQLRLP
;
A
#
# COMPACT_ATOMS: atom_id res chain seq x y z
N MET A 1 24.55 -11.81 -11.59
CA MET A 1 23.66 -10.78 -12.18
C MET A 1 22.97 -10.04 -11.05
N MET A 2 23.42 -8.84 -10.70
CA MET A 2 22.77 -8.03 -9.68
C MET A 2 21.42 -7.57 -10.23
N SER A 3 20.33 -8.11 -9.69
CA SER A 3 18.98 -7.71 -10.06
C SER A 3 18.84 -6.21 -9.77
N HIS A 4 18.57 -5.40 -10.78
CA HIS A 4 18.32 -3.95 -10.65
C HIS A 4 16.96 -3.71 -9.95
N TRP A 5 16.86 -4.13 -8.68
CA TRP A 5 15.73 -3.75 -7.85
C TRP A 5 15.79 -2.25 -7.59
N ARG A 6 14.66 -1.58 -7.82
CA ARG A 6 14.47 -0.18 -7.44
C ARG A 6 14.52 -0.08 -5.93
N LEU A 7 15.11 0.99 -5.40
CA LEU A 7 15.22 1.19 -3.96
C LEU A 7 13.83 1.32 -3.33
N SER A 8 12.88 1.93 -4.05
CA SER A 8 11.46 2.01 -3.68
C SER A 8 10.81 0.63 -3.51
N THR A 9 11.08 -0.32 -4.41
CA THR A 9 10.56 -1.70 -4.28
C THR A 9 11.16 -2.40 -3.07
N PHE A 10 12.47 -2.25 -2.85
CA PHE A 10 13.13 -2.84 -1.68
C PHE A 10 12.61 -2.24 -0.37
N SER A 11 12.51 -0.91 -0.30
CA SER A 11 11.93 -0.19 0.84
C SER A 11 10.48 -0.61 1.09
N GLY A 12 9.67 -0.74 0.02
CA GLY A 12 8.30 -1.21 0.12
C GLY A 12 8.18 -2.63 0.68
N VAL A 13 9.12 -3.53 0.34
CA VAL A 13 9.13 -4.90 0.90
C VAL A 13 9.47 -4.87 2.40
N LEU A 14 10.47 -4.08 2.81
CA LEU A 14 10.79 -3.90 4.23
C LEU A 14 9.60 -3.35 5.01
N LEU A 15 8.93 -2.35 4.43
CA LEU A 15 7.74 -1.73 4.97
C LEU A 15 6.61 -2.76 5.12
N ALA A 16 6.36 -3.58 4.10
CA ALA A 16 5.38 -4.66 4.16
C ALA A 16 5.72 -5.68 5.26
N CYS A 17 6.98 -6.10 5.35
CA CYS A 17 7.43 -7.03 6.39
C CYS A 17 7.25 -6.49 7.81
N TYR A 18 7.27 -5.16 8.01
CA TYR A 18 6.99 -4.53 9.29
C TYR A 18 5.49 -4.32 9.53
N PHE A 19 4.78 -3.67 8.59
CA PHE A 19 3.39 -3.29 8.78
C PHE A 19 2.44 -4.48 8.82
N ILE A 20 2.66 -5.52 8.00
CA ILE A 20 1.81 -6.70 7.98
C ILE A 20 1.67 -7.32 9.38
N PRO A 21 2.75 -7.74 10.07
CA PRO A 21 2.60 -8.33 11.39
C PRO A 21 2.12 -7.33 12.44
N VAL A 22 2.68 -6.12 12.48
CA VAL A 22 2.35 -5.13 13.53
C VAL A 22 0.88 -4.73 13.47
N TRP A 23 0.36 -4.42 12.28
CA TRP A 23 -1.03 -3.99 12.14
C TRP A 23 -2.01 -5.16 12.15
N ALA A 24 -1.62 -6.34 11.68
CA ALA A 24 -2.45 -7.53 11.79
C ALA A 24 -2.67 -7.93 13.25
N ILE A 25 -1.62 -7.94 14.08
CA ILE A 25 -1.75 -8.25 15.52
C ILE A 25 -2.66 -7.23 16.21
N ALA A 26 -2.44 -5.93 15.97
CA ALA A 26 -3.26 -4.87 16.56
C ALA A 26 -4.73 -4.95 16.13
N ALA A 27 -5.02 -5.28 14.87
CA ALA A 27 -6.38 -5.47 14.39
C ALA A 27 -7.02 -6.74 14.94
N PHE A 28 -6.26 -7.84 15.03
CA PHE A 28 -6.74 -9.10 15.57
C PHE A 28 -7.11 -8.99 17.06
N GLY A 29 -6.33 -8.23 17.84
CA GLY A 29 -6.66 -7.91 19.23
C GLY A 29 -8.04 -7.25 19.37
N ILE A 30 -8.37 -6.31 18.48
CA ILE A 30 -9.70 -5.68 18.44
C ILE A 30 -10.78 -6.69 18.03
N VAL A 31 -10.53 -7.55 17.05
CA VAL A 31 -11.53 -8.54 16.61
C VAL A 31 -11.89 -9.51 17.74
N MET A 32 -10.90 -9.95 18.51
CA MET A 32 -11.11 -10.89 19.62
C MET A 32 -11.72 -10.21 20.85
N ALA A 33 -11.26 -9.01 21.18
CA ALA A 33 -11.74 -8.25 22.34
C ALA A 33 -11.83 -6.75 22.00
N PRO A 34 -12.96 -6.27 21.45
CA PRO A 34 -13.05 -4.92 20.88
C PRO A 34 -12.72 -3.78 21.85
N VAL A 35 -13.12 -3.92 23.11
CA VAL A 35 -12.81 -2.92 24.14
C VAL A 35 -11.34 -3.02 24.52
N HIS A 36 -10.86 -4.20 24.92
CA HIS A 36 -9.47 -4.37 25.38
C HIS A 36 -8.45 -4.02 24.28
N GLY A 37 -8.64 -4.54 23.07
CA GLY A 37 -7.76 -4.28 21.93
C GLY A 37 -7.73 -2.82 21.49
N LEU A 38 -8.79 -2.05 21.75
CA LEU A 38 -8.81 -0.61 21.49
C LEU A 38 -7.95 0.17 22.49
N PHE A 39 -7.83 -0.30 23.74
CA PHE A 39 -7.01 0.33 24.78
C PHE A 39 -5.56 -0.18 24.83
N GLU A 40 -5.15 -1.04 23.91
CA GLU A 40 -3.73 -1.39 23.76
C GLU A 40 -2.94 -0.21 23.20
N ARG A 41 -1.63 -0.17 23.52
CA ARG A 41 -0.69 0.90 23.11
C ARG A 41 -0.84 1.39 21.66
N PRO A 42 -1.00 0.55 20.62
CA PRO A 42 -1.11 1.03 19.23
C PRO A 42 -2.47 1.68 18.87
N ASN A 43 -3.45 1.67 19.78
CA ASN A 43 -4.81 2.16 19.56
C ASN A 43 -5.30 3.12 20.67
N VAL A 44 -4.64 3.14 21.84
CA VAL A 44 -5.10 3.81 23.06
C VAL A 44 -5.39 5.30 22.86
N ALA A 45 -4.58 6.00 22.08
CA ALA A 45 -4.77 7.42 21.79
C ALA A 45 -6.10 7.69 21.05
N VAL A 46 -6.44 6.82 20.09
CA VAL A 46 -7.71 6.91 19.36
C VAL A 46 -8.88 6.58 20.29
N ALA A 47 -8.71 5.61 21.19
CA ALA A 47 -9.69 5.24 22.20
C ALA A 47 -10.05 6.43 23.12
N MET A 48 -9.01 7.05 23.70
CA MET A 48 -9.16 8.22 24.57
C MET A 48 -9.77 9.39 23.80
N PHE A 49 -9.32 9.64 22.57
CA PHE A 49 -9.86 10.74 21.77
C PHE A 49 -11.37 10.59 21.53
N ILE A 50 -11.82 9.38 21.19
CA ILE A 50 -13.24 9.08 20.96
C ILE A 50 -14.06 9.15 22.26
N SER A 51 -13.48 8.70 23.38
CA SER A 51 -14.11 8.80 24.70
C SER A 51 -14.28 10.26 25.12
N ASP A 52 -13.20 11.03 25.07
CA ASP A 52 -13.07 12.28 25.79
C ASP A 52 -13.53 13.49 24.98
N TYR A 53 -13.39 13.44 23.64
CA TYR A 53 -13.77 14.56 22.76
C TYR A 53 -15.10 14.32 22.03
N LEU A 54 -15.42 13.08 21.70
CA LEU A 54 -16.68 12.74 21.01
C LEU A 54 -17.80 12.35 21.98
N HIS A 55 -17.51 12.26 23.29
CA HIS A 55 -18.44 11.81 24.34
C HIS A 55 -19.19 10.53 23.93
N ALA A 56 -18.48 9.62 23.25
CA ALA A 56 -19.09 8.49 22.59
C ALA A 56 -19.65 7.48 23.62
N ALA A 57 -20.91 7.09 23.43
CA ALA A 57 -21.49 6.00 24.21
C ALA A 57 -20.71 4.68 23.97
N PRO A 58 -20.70 3.73 24.93
CA PRO A 58 -19.90 2.50 24.83
C PRO A 58 -20.11 1.71 23.53
N LEU A 59 -21.37 1.64 23.05
CA LEU A 59 -21.71 0.99 21.78
C LEU A 59 -21.07 1.67 20.57
N VAL A 60 -20.93 2.99 20.59
CA VAL A 60 -20.29 3.78 19.51
C VAL A 60 -18.78 3.53 19.53
N THR A 61 -18.15 3.48 20.70
CA THR A 61 -16.73 3.15 20.86
C THR A 61 -16.38 1.77 20.30
N ILE A 62 -17.23 0.76 20.52
CA ILE A 62 -17.06 -0.57 19.93
C ILE A 62 -17.12 -0.51 18.39
N ARG A 63 -18.05 0.26 17.82
CA ARG A 63 -18.17 0.42 16.36
C ARG A 63 -16.92 1.10 15.78
N PHE A 64 -16.40 2.13 16.45
CA PHE A 64 -15.14 2.74 16.06
C PHE A 64 -13.97 1.78 16.14
N ALA A 65 -13.90 0.92 17.15
CA ALA A 65 -12.88 -0.12 17.22
C ALA A 65 -12.92 -1.02 15.99
N TRP A 66 -14.10 -1.50 15.60
CA TRP A 66 -14.27 -2.29 14.38
C TRP A 66 -13.86 -1.53 13.11
N LEU A 67 -14.20 -0.25 12.99
CA LEU A 67 -13.78 0.59 11.86
C LEU A 67 -12.25 0.77 11.82
N LEU A 68 -11.62 0.95 12.99
CA LEU A 68 -10.17 1.06 13.11
C LEU A 68 -9.47 -0.25 12.73
N ALA A 69 -9.96 -1.38 13.23
CA ALA A 69 -9.48 -2.71 12.87
C ALA A 69 -9.63 -2.96 11.36
N PHE A 70 -10.79 -2.65 10.78
CA PHE A 70 -11.02 -2.78 9.34
C PHE A 70 -10.07 -1.91 8.52
N SER A 71 -9.82 -0.67 8.95
CA SER A 71 -8.86 0.23 8.30
C SER A 71 -7.45 -0.35 8.32
N LYS A 72 -7.01 -0.89 9.46
CA LYS A 72 -5.71 -1.56 9.59
C LYS A 72 -5.62 -2.82 8.74
N LEU A 73 -6.65 -3.66 8.72
CA LEU A 73 -6.68 -4.87 7.89
C LEU A 73 -6.68 -4.56 6.38
N THR A 74 -7.31 -3.47 5.96
CA THR A 74 -7.29 -3.03 4.56
C THR A 74 -5.86 -2.67 4.14
N VAL A 75 -5.13 -1.93 4.98
CA VAL A 75 -3.71 -1.61 4.75
C VAL A 75 -2.86 -2.89 4.68
N VAL A 76 -3.05 -3.81 5.63
CA VAL A 76 -2.37 -5.12 5.62
C VAL A 76 -2.66 -5.89 4.34
N ALA A 77 -3.90 -5.88 3.85
CA ALA A 77 -4.28 -6.57 2.61
C ALA A 77 -3.56 -6.01 1.37
N PHE A 78 -3.45 -4.68 1.25
CA PHE A 78 -2.70 -4.07 0.14
C PHE A 78 -1.19 -4.35 0.22
N PHE A 79 -0.59 -4.27 1.41
CA PHE A 79 0.82 -4.65 1.59
C PHE A 79 1.08 -6.14 1.34
N ALA A 80 0.16 -7.01 1.75
CA ALA A 80 0.25 -8.44 1.46
C ALA A 80 0.10 -8.72 -0.05
N LEU A 81 -0.83 -8.05 -0.72
CA LEU A 81 -0.99 -8.14 -2.17
C LEU A 81 0.29 -7.69 -2.89
N PHE A 82 0.86 -6.56 -2.47
CA PHE A 82 2.15 -6.09 -2.96
C PHE A 82 3.26 -7.14 -2.74
N ALA A 83 3.39 -7.69 -1.54
CA ALA A 83 4.41 -8.70 -1.23
C ALA A 83 4.24 -9.96 -2.11
N VAL A 84 3.01 -10.46 -2.28
CA VAL A 84 2.70 -11.59 -3.16
C VAL A 84 3.05 -11.27 -4.61
N MET A 85 2.72 -10.07 -5.08
CA MET A 85 3.08 -9.64 -6.44
C MET A 85 4.58 -9.55 -6.62
N VAL A 86 5.34 -9.03 -5.66
CA VAL A 86 6.80 -8.97 -5.71
C VAL A 86 7.44 -10.36 -5.73
N VAL A 87 6.98 -11.28 -4.87
CA VAL A 87 7.46 -12.67 -4.85
C VAL A 87 7.17 -13.35 -6.19
N ARG A 88 5.94 -13.18 -6.73
CA ARG A 88 5.54 -13.73 -8.02
C ARG A 88 6.30 -13.09 -9.18
N ALA A 89 6.53 -11.79 -9.15
CA ALA A 89 7.28 -11.02 -10.13
C ALA A 89 8.74 -11.46 -10.19
N SER A 90 9.34 -11.70 -9.02
CA SER A 90 10.69 -12.27 -8.91
C SER A 90 10.77 -13.64 -9.60
N ALA A 91 9.75 -14.49 -9.42
CA ALA A 91 9.67 -15.80 -10.07
C ALA A 91 9.35 -15.74 -11.58
N ARG A 92 8.54 -14.76 -12.03
CA ARG A 92 8.02 -14.69 -13.41
C ARG A 92 8.63 -13.58 -14.29
N LYS A 93 9.61 -12.81 -13.79
CA LYS A 93 10.23 -11.64 -14.47
C LYS A 93 9.22 -10.60 -14.98
N THR A 94 8.10 -10.39 -14.28
CA THR A 94 7.08 -9.37 -14.61
C THR A 94 7.25 -8.14 -13.72
N ARG A 95 7.15 -6.91 -14.22
CA ARG A 95 7.60 -5.70 -13.48
C ARG A 95 6.51 -4.84 -12.81
N ASN A 96 5.22 -5.09 -13.02
CA ASN A 96 4.18 -4.15 -12.58
C ASN A 96 3.67 -4.44 -11.14
N CYS A 97 4.37 -3.98 -10.11
CA CYS A 97 4.00 -4.15 -8.69
C CYS A 97 3.74 -2.83 -7.95
N ASP A 98 3.83 -1.68 -8.61
CA ASP A 98 3.86 -0.37 -7.94
C ASP A 98 2.45 0.09 -7.50
N GLU A 99 1.40 -0.34 -8.19
CA GLU A 99 0.00 0.03 -7.91
C GLU A 99 -0.46 -0.35 -6.48
N PRO A 100 -0.37 -1.62 -6.03
CA PRO A 100 -0.80 -1.99 -4.68
C PRO A 100 0.06 -1.33 -3.60
N LEU A 101 1.34 -1.08 -3.89
CA LEU A 101 2.23 -0.39 -2.96
C LEU A 101 1.78 1.06 -2.74
N ALA A 102 1.46 1.79 -3.82
CA ALA A 102 0.98 3.16 -3.73
C ALA A 102 -0.35 3.26 -2.95
N ILE A 103 -1.29 2.35 -3.22
CA ILE A 103 -2.56 2.30 -2.49
C ILE A 103 -2.34 1.98 -1.01
N GLY A 104 -1.50 0.98 -0.71
CA GLY A 104 -1.14 0.63 0.68
C GLY A 104 -0.50 1.81 1.43
N LEU A 105 0.46 2.48 0.80
CA LEU A 105 1.14 3.66 1.35
C LEU A 105 0.20 4.82 1.65
N SER A 106 -0.69 5.16 0.70
CA SER A 106 -1.65 6.24 0.89
C SER A 106 -2.60 5.98 2.05
N LEU A 107 -3.20 4.79 2.11
CA LEU A 107 -4.11 4.40 3.18
C LEU A 107 -3.39 4.34 4.54
N ALA A 108 -2.21 3.71 4.60
CA ALA A 108 -1.43 3.63 5.82
C ALA A 108 -1.02 5.03 6.33
N SER A 109 -0.68 5.94 5.42
CA SER A 109 -0.28 7.30 5.77
C SER A 109 -1.44 8.07 6.37
N ILE A 110 -2.64 7.97 5.77
CA ILE A 110 -3.86 8.60 6.30
C ILE A 110 -4.19 8.05 7.69
N VAL A 111 -4.19 6.73 7.86
CA VAL A 111 -4.51 6.10 9.15
C VAL A 111 -3.49 6.48 10.23
N SER A 112 -2.20 6.47 9.90
CA SER A 112 -1.12 6.86 10.83
C SER A 112 -1.21 8.35 11.17
N PHE A 113 -1.51 9.21 10.20
CA PHE A 113 -1.66 10.64 10.40
C PHE A 113 -2.84 10.97 11.33
N ILE A 114 -4.01 10.40 11.08
CA ILE A 114 -5.19 10.59 11.94
C ILE A 114 -4.88 10.10 13.37
N SER A 115 -4.27 8.93 13.50
CA SER A 115 -3.92 8.36 14.81
C SER A 115 -2.87 9.22 15.56
N MET A 116 -1.91 9.78 14.84
CA MET A 116 -0.93 10.75 15.38
C MET A 116 -1.62 12.02 15.87
N VAL A 117 -2.58 12.57 15.11
CA VAL A 117 -3.37 13.74 15.52
C VAL A 117 -4.19 13.43 16.78
N CYS A 118 -4.86 12.28 16.83
CA CYS A 118 -5.56 11.85 18.05
C CYS A 118 -4.61 11.79 19.25
N ALA A 119 -3.41 11.20 19.08
CA ALA A 119 -2.39 11.12 20.12
C ALA A 119 -1.88 12.49 20.58
N ALA A 120 -1.74 13.45 19.66
CA ALA A 120 -1.36 14.82 19.99
C ALA A 120 -2.43 15.52 20.84
N GLN A 121 -3.71 15.31 20.52
CA GLN A 121 -4.83 15.92 21.24
C GLN A 121 -4.96 15.38 22.66
N VAL A 122 -4.82 14.06 22.85
CA VAL A 122 -4.91 13.43 24.18
C VAL A 122 -3.59 13.48 24.97
N ASN A 123 -2.54 14.08 24.39
CA ASN A 123 -1.21 14.22 24.99
C ASN A 123 -0.52 12.88 25.35
N GLU A 124 -0.83 11.81 24.62
CA GLU A 124 -0.24 10.47 24.80
C GLU A 124 1.08 10.35 24.04
N GLN A 125 2.17 10.76 24.68
CA GLN A 125 3.51 10.86 24.07
C GLN A 125 3.99 9.54 23.46
N ALA A 126 3.72 8.41 24.12
CA ALA A 126 4.16 7.11 23.64
C ALA A 126 3.43 6.66 22.37
N ALA A 127 2.14 7.01 22.22
CA ALA A 127 1.36 6.73 21.03
C ALA A 127 1.69 7.73 19.90
N LEU A 128 1.93 8.99 20.25
CA LEU A 128 2.34 10.03 19.31
C LEU A 128 3.65 9.67 18.62
N GLN A 129 4.67 9.26 19.39
CA GLN A 129 5.95 8.83 18.82
C GLN A 129 5.80 7.61 17.91
N LEU A 130 4.97 6.64 18.32
CA LEU A 130 4.71 5.45 17.51
C LEU A 130 4.12 5.83 16.15
N HIS A 131 3.02 6.58 16.12
CA HIS A 131 2.37 6.96 14.87
C HIS A 131 3.21 7.93 14.03
N ALA A 132 4.01 8.79 14.67
CA ALA A 132 4.97 9.65 13.96
C ALA A 132 6.06 8.83 13.26
N THR A 133 6.61 7.81 13.92
CA THR A 133 7.60 6.92 13.29
C THR A 133 7.01 6.09 12.17
N GLU A 134 5.78 5.58 12.33
CA GLU A 134 5.04 4.88 11.27
C GLU A 134 4.83 5.81 10.06
N LEU A 135 4.34 7.03 10.29
CA LEU A 135 4.14 8.03 9.25
C LEU A 135 5.45 8.36 8.52
N LEU A 136 6.55 8.54 9.25
CA LEU A 136 7.85 8.87 8.67
C LEU A 136 8.38 7.74 7.76
N LEU A 137 8.21 6.49 8.18
CA LEU A 137 8.56 5.32 7.37
C LEU A 137 7.76 5.28 6.06
N LEU A 138 6.44 5.51 6.15
CA LEU A 138 5.54 5.53 5.00
C LEU A 138 5.87 6.69 4.04
N LEU A 139 6.08 7.89 4.57
CA LEU A 139 6.47 9.05 3.76
C LEU A 139 7.83 8.85 3.11
N GLY A 140 8.80 8.25 3.81
CA GLY A 140 10.12 7.93 3.25
C GLY A 140 10.01 7.05 1.99
N THR A 141 9.24 5.96 2.06
CA THR A 141 9.02 5.11 0.88
C THR A 141 8.22 5.82 -0.21
N SER A 142 7.24 6.65 0.16
CA SER A 142 6.45 7.45 -0.80
C SER A 142 7.33 8.42 -1.58
N VAL A 143 8.25 9.11 -0.90
CA VAL A 143 9.23 10.02 -1.52
C VAL A 143 10.14 9.24 -2.47
N LEU A 144 10.63 8.06 -2.09
CA LEU A 144 11.42 7.22 -2.99
C LEU A 144 10.66 6.83 -4.26
N MET A 145 9.36 6.52 -4.16
CA MET A 145 8.53 6.22 -5.34
C MET A 145 8.36 7.44 -6.26
N LEU A 146 8.28 8.65 -5.71
CA LEU A 146 8.17 9.88 -6.50
C LEU A 146 9.49 10.25 -7.19
N VAL A 147 10.62 10.03 -6.51
CA VAL A 147 11.96 10.36 -7.02
C VAL A 147 12.45 9.33 -8.03
N GLU A 148 12.27 8.04 -7.74
CA GLU A 148 12.58 6.97 -8.69
C GLU A 148 11.45 6.83 -9.70
N GLN A 149 11.33 7.71 -10.69
CA GLN A 149 10.33 7.52 -11.73
C GLN A 149 10.60 6.24 -12.54
N PRO A 150 9.57 5.44 -12.91
CA PRO A 150 9.75 4.29 -13.77
C PRO A 150 10.41 4.74 -15.08
N LYS A 151 11.59 4.17 -15.39
CA LYS A 151 12.20 4.39 -16.71
C LYS A 151 11.16 3.98 -17.75
N PRO A 152 10.73 4.88 -18.66
CA PRO A 152 9.78 4.52 -19.71
C PRO A 152 10.30 3.26 -20.38
N GLU A 153 9.49 2.21 -20.35
CA GLU A 153 9.79 1.00 -21.11
C GLU A 153 9.88 1.47 -22.55
N ALA A 154 11.12 1.57 -23.07
CA ALA A 154 11.36 1.94 -24.45
C ALA A 154 10.46 1.02 -25.26
N ALA A 155 9.44 1.62 -25.88
CA ALA A 155 8.49 0.90 -26.70
C ALA A 155 9.33 -0.01 -27.59
N GLN A 156 9.21 -1.32 -27.37
CA GLN A 156 9.78 -2.30 -28.29
C GLN A 156 9.36 -1.81 -29.68
N PRO A 157 10.30 -1.57 -30.61
CA PRO A 157 9.92 -1.20 -31.96
C PRO A 157 8.99 -2.30 -32.42
N ARG A 158 7.69 -1.98 -32.53
CA ARG A 158 6.74 -2.84 -33.20
C ARG A 158 7.35 -2.98 -34.58
N ALA A 159 7.95 -4.14 -34.86
CA ALA A 159 8.51 -4.45 -36.15
C ALA A 159 7.48 -3.99 -37.19
N PRO A 160 7.88 -3.19 -38.20
CA PRO A 160 6.92 -2.63 -39.13
C PRO A 160 6.10 -3.80 -39.64
N ALA A 161 4.78 -3.73 -39.43
CA ALA A 161 3.87 -4.66 -40.06
C ALA A 161 4.21 -4.56 -41.55
N ILE A 162 4.88 -5.59 -42.06
CA ILE A 162 5.07 -5.76 -43.49
C ILE A 162 3.64 -5.84 -44.00
N VAL A 163 3.16 -4.72 -44.53
CA VAL A 163 1.96 -4.69 -45.35
C VAL A 163 2.32 -5.58 -46.52
N ALA A 164 1.91 -6.84 -46.42
CA ALA A 164 1.91 -7.77 -47.53
C ALA A 164 0.84 -7.26 -48.51
N THR A 165 1.16 -6.20 -49.23
CA THR A 165 0.42 -5.81 -50.43
C THR A 165 0.73 -6.89 -51.46
N ALA A 166 -0.24 -7.79 -51.64
CA ALA A 166 -0.19 -8.86 -52.62
C ALA A 166 0.24 -8.34 -54.00
N PRO A 167 1.04 -9.09 -54.78
CA PRO A 167 1.32 -8.71 -56.15
C PRO A 167 0.00 -8.79 -56.94
N ILE A 168 -0.46 -7.65 -57.44
CA ILE A 168 -1.55 -7.57 -58.41
C ILE A 168 -1.06 -8.27 -59.67
N LEU A 169 -1.54 -9.49 -59.90
CA LEU A 169 -1.33 -10.23 -61.13
C LEU A 169 -2.11 -9.50 -62.24
N ALA A 170 -1.41 -8.72 -63.06
CA ALA A 170 -1.97 -8.14 -64.27
C ALA A 170 -2.28 -9.28 -65.28
N PRO A 171 -3.50 -9.38 -65.84
CA PRO A 171 -3.74 -10.27 -66.97
C PRO A 171 -3.08 -9.66 -68.22
N GLN A 172 -1.96 -10.25 -68.64
CA GLN A 172 -1.42 -10.07 -69.99
C GLN A 172 -2.33 -10.79 -70.98
N LEU A 173 -3.38 -10.12 -71.47
CA LEU A 173 -4.14 -10.60 -72.62
C LEU A 173 -3.53 -10.00 -73.91
N ARG A 174 -2.61 -10.76 -74.51
CA ARG A 174 -2.14 -10.53 -75.89
C ARG A 174 -3.24 -10.95 -76.87
N LEU A 175 -3.60 -10.02 -77.75
CA LEU A 175 -4.29 -10.28 -79.03
C LEU A 175 -3.38 -11.09 -79.98
N PRO A 176 -3.98 -11.81 -80.91
CA PRO A 176 -3.68 -11.65 -82.33
C PRO A 176 -4.76 -10.83 -83.06
#